data_AF-A0A9E4PQ23-F1
#
_entry.id   AF-A0A9E4PQ23-F1
#
_cell.length_a   1.000
_cell.length_b   1.000
_cell.length_c   1.000
_cell.angle_alpha   90.00
_cell.angle_beta   90.00
_cell.angle_gamma   90.00
#
_symmetry.space_group_name_H-M   'P 1'
#
loop_
_entity.id
_entity.type
_entity.pdbx_description
1 polymer ?
#
loop_
_entity_poly.entity_id
_entity_poly.type
_entity_poly.pdbx_seq_one_letter_code
_entity_poly.pdbx_strand_id
1 'polypeptide(L)'
;LDVLDPSMMSAVGTPEPGGMDWYQLTALLKGVAESRRIVGFDVCELSPSQGVAACSYIAAKLVYKLLAYATLSYDGALAGDGGLAGKG
;
A
#
# COMPACT_ATOMS: atom_id res chain seq x y z
N LEU A 1 -6.03 6.58 -5.81
CA LEU A 1 -4.78 6.52 -6.63
C LEU A 1 -4.13 7.89 -6.76
N ASP A 2 -4.95 8.94 -6.77
CA ASP A 2 -4.67 10.35 -6.47
C ASP A 2 -3.62 10.66 -5.38
N VAL A 3 -3.41 9.79 -4.39
CA VAL A 3 -2.35 9.94 -3.38
C VAL A 3 -0.93 9.94 -3.97
N LEU A 4 -0.74 9.34 -5.15
CA LEU A 4 0.56 9.26 -5.81
C LEU A 4 0.88 10.58 -6.53
N ASP A 5 2.16 10.93 -6.57
CA ASP A 5 2.61 12.12 -7.29
C ASP A 5 2.14 12.09 -8.76
N PRO A 6 1.57 13.21 -9.28
CA PRO A 6 1.04 13.28 -10.64
C PRO A 6 2.07 13.00 -11.75
N SER A 7 3.37 13.14 -11.48
CA SER A 7 4.43 12.76 -12.42
C SER A 7 4.43 11.25 -12.72
N MET A 8 3.86 10.43 -11.84
CA MET A 8 3.68 9.00 -12.04
C MET A 8 2.21 8.61 -12.28
N MET A 9 1.27 9.23 -11.56
CA MET A 9 -0.14 8.88 -11.57
C MET A 9 -1.02 10.07 -11.94
N SER A 10 -0.95 10.47 -13.21
CA SER A 10 -1.84 11.52 -13.75
C SER A 10 -3.24 11.02 -14.12
N ALA A 11 -3.44 9.70 -14.23
CA ALA A 11 -4.69 9.09 -14.69
C ALA A 11 -5.76 9.01 -13.58
N VAL A 12 -6.12 10.14 -12.96
CA VAL A 12 -7.10 10.27 -11.86
C VAL A 12 -7.93 11.53 -12.04
N GLY A 13 -9.10 11.62 -11.41
CA GLY A 13 -9.97 12.81 -11.53
C GLY A 13 -9.41 14.06 -10.84
N THR A 14 -8.63 13.88 -9.76
CA THR A 14 -8.10 14.95 -8.92
C THR A 14 -6.64 14.68 -8.56
N PRO A 15 -5.68 14.98 -9.47
CA PRO A 15 -4.26 14.79 -9.18
C PRO A 15 -3.80 15.76 -8.08
N GLU A 16 -3.21 15.24 -7.01
CA GLU A 16 -2.76 16.03 -5.86
C GLU A 16 -1.28 16.47 -6.01
N PRO A 17 -0.96 17.77 -6.04
CA PRO A 17 0.43 18.23 -6.12
C PRO A 17 1.25 17.80 -4.90
N GLY A 18 2.46 17.26 -5.13
CA GLY A 18 3.34 16.82 -4.04
C GLY A 18 2.90 15.52 -3.37
N GLY A 19 2.15 14.68 -4.09
CA GLY A 19 1.76 13.34 -3.65
C GLY A 19 2.97 12.42 -3.38
N MET A 20 2.67 11.23 -2.88
CA MET A 20 3.71 10.26 -2.51
C MET A 20 4.42 9.69 -3.74
N ASP A 21 5.72 9.47 -3.61
CA ASP A 21 6.43 8.61 -4.55
C ASP A 21 6.09 7.12 -4.35
N TRP A 22 6.52 6.29 -5.30
CA TRP A 22 6.23 4.85 -5.29
C TRP A 22 6.78 4.14 -4.05
N TYR A 23 7.99 4.52 -3.62
CA TYR A 23 8.67 3.89 -2.50
C TYR A 23 8.08 4.34 -1.17
N GLN A 24 7.68 5.61 -1.05
CA GLN A 24 6.95 6.12 0.11
C GLN A 24 5.63 5.36 0.31
N LEU A 25 4.81 5.25 -0.75
CA LEU A 25 3.54 4.53 -0.68
C LEU A 25 3.75 3.05 -0.32
N THR A 26 4.66 2.36 -1.01
CA THR A 26 4.88 0.92 -0.78
C THR A 26 5.55 0.62 0.56
N ALA A 27 6.40 1.52 1.08
CA ALA A 27 6.97 1.40 2.42
C ALA A 27 5.88 1.57 3.50
N LEU A 28 4.99 2.54 3.34
CA LEU A 28 3.85 2.74 4.24
C LEU A 28 2.96 1.49 4.28
N LEU A 29 2.54 1.00 3.10
CA LEU A 29 1.68 -0.18 2.99
C LEU A 29 2.36 -1.44 3.55
N LYS A 30 3.66 -1.59 3.35
CA LYS A 30 4.45 -2.67 3.93
C LYS A 30 4.44 -2.60 5.47
N GLY A 31 4.64 -1.42 6.06
CA GLY A 31 4.59 -1.25 7.52
C GLY A 31 3.22 -1.59 8.11
N VAL A 32 2.13 -1.31 7.38
CA VAL A 32 0.78 -1.77 7.76
C VAL A 32 0.71 -3.30 7.75
N ALA A 33 1.21 -3.94 6.69
CA ALA A 33 1.20 -5.41 6.56
C ALA A 33 2.05 -6.12 7.61
N GLU A 34 3.17 -5.52 8.03
CA GLU A 34 4.03 -6.05 9.09
C GLU A 34 3.40 -5.89 10.48
N SER A 35 2.57 -4.87 10.68
CA SER A 35 1.96 -4.56 11.98
C SER A 35 0.53 -5.08 12.15
N ARG A 36 -0.16 -5.43 11.06
CA ARG A 36 -1.55 -5.87 11.04
C ARG A 36 -1.82 -6.83 9.89
N ARG A 37 -2.75 -7.77 10.10
CA ARG A 37 -3.29 -8.61 9.02
C ARG A 37 -4.21 -7.79 8.10
N ILE A 38 -3.88 -7.74 6.82
CA ILE A 38 -4.74 -7.17 5.78
C ILE A 38 -5.84 -8.19 5.44
N VAL A 39 -7.11 -7.79 5.58
CA VAL A 39 -8.26 -8.66 5.32
C VAL A 39 -8.90 -8.43 3.94
N GLY A 40 -8.52 -7.34 3.28
CA GLY A 40 -9.01 -6.90 1.99
C GLY A 40 -8.42 -5.53 1.63
N PHE A 41 -8.48 -5.18 0.35
CA PHE A 41 -8.09 -3.87 -0.15
C PHE A 41 -8.91 -3.53 -1.40
N ASP A 42 -9.02 -2.24 -1.69
CA ASP A 42 -9.63 -1.70 -2.91
C ASP A 42 -8.69 -0.65 -3.50
N VAL A 43 -8.61 -0.59 -4.84
CA VAL A 43 -7.78 0.37 -5.58
C VAL A 43 -8.69 1.14 -6.54
N CYS A 44 -9.10 2.32 -6.10
CA CYS A 44 -10.05 3.18 -6.79
C CYS A 44 -9.38 4.37 -7.51
N GLU A 45 -10.21 5.16 -8.21
CA GLU A 45 -9.86 6.41 -8.90
C GLU A 45 -9.00 6.29 -10.16
N LEU A 46 -8.75 5.09 -10.68
CA LEU A 46 -8.08 4.97 -11.98
C LEU A 46 -9.02 5.47 -13.09
N SER A 47 -8.59 6.49 -13.82
CA SER A 47 -9.25 6.99 -15.03
C SER A 47 -8.30 6.87 -16.23
N PRO A 48 -8.22 5.71 -16.90
CA PRO A 48 -7.20 5.42 -17.91
C PRO A 48 -7.16 6.40 -19.08
N SER A 49 -8.30 7.00 -19.44
CA SER A 49 -8.41 7.99 -20.52
C SER A 49 -7.76 9.34 -20.19
N GLN A 50 -7.46 9.61 -18.91
CA GLN A 50 -6.91 10.89 -18.45
C GLN A 50 -5.39 10.90 -18.30
N GLY A 51 -4.72 9.77 -18.46
CA GLY A 51 -3.26 9.69 -18.33
C GLY A 51 -2.62 8.76 -19.36
N VAL A 52 -1.31 8.59 -19.23
CA VAL A 52 -0.53 7.70 -20.10
C VAL A 52 -0.78 6.24 -19.75
N ALA A 53 -0.56 5.33 -20.70
CA ALA A 53 -0.73 3.89 -20.47
C ALA A 53 0.05 3.37 -19.24
N ALA A 54 1.19 3.99 -18.90
CA ALA A 54 2.00 3.68 -17.72
C ALA A 54 1.20 3.75 -16.40
N CYS A 55 0.19 4.63 -16.28
CA CYS A 55 -0.61 4.75 -15.06
C CYS A 55 -1.41 3.47 -14.77
N SER A 56 -1.98 2.83 -15.80
CA SER A 56 -2.66 1.53 -15.66
C SER A 56 -1.70 0.44 -15.21
N TYR A 57 -0.45 0.44 -15.71
CA TYR A 57 0.59 -0.49 -15.25
C TYR A 57 0.97 -0.23 -13.78
N ILE A 58 1.06 1.02 -13.35
CA ILE A 58 1.35 1.38 -11.95
C ILE A 58 0.21 0.90 -11.04
N ALA A 59 -1.05 1.11 -11.41
CA ALA A 59 -2.20 0.62 -10.66
C ALA A 59 -2.21 -0.92 -10.55
N ALA A 60 -1.98 -1.63 -11.65
CA ALA A 60 -1.88 -3.08 -11.66
C ALA A 60 -0.71 -3.59 -10.78
N LYS A 61 0.43 -2.91 -10.81
CA LYS A 61 1.59 -3.22 -9.98
C LYS A 61 1.32 -2.96 -8.49
N LEU A 62 0.53 -1.95 -8.16
CA LEU A 62 0.10 -1.66 -6.80
C LEU A 62 -0.81 -2.77 -6.27
N VAL A 63 -1.79 -3.23 -7.06
CA VAL A 63 -2.64 -4.38 -6.74
C VAL A 63 -1.79 -5.63 -6.48
N TYR A 64 -0.82 -5.92 -7.35
CA TYR A 64 0.10 -7.05 -7.15
C TYR A 64 0.89 -6.94 -5.84
N LYS A 65 1.35 -5.74 -5.48
CA LYS A 65 2.03 -5.49 -4.21
C LYS A 65 1.11 -5.69 -3.00
N LEU A 66 -0.12 -5.19 -3.06
CA LEU A 66 -1.11 -5.36 -2.01
C LEU A 66 -1.48 -6.84 -1.79
N LEU A 67 -1.58 -7.64 -2.86
CA LEU A 67 -1.73 -9.09 -2.77
C LEU A 67 -0.56 -9.72 -2.00
N ALA A 68 0.68 -9.39 -2.39
CA ALA A 68 1.86 -9.90 -1.69
C ALA A 68 1.87 -9.50 -0.21
N TYR A 69 1.54 -8.24 0.10
CA TYR A 69 1.45 -7.74 1.47
C TYR A 69 0.33 -8.43 2.28
N ALA A 70 -0.82 -8.71 1.67
CA ALA A 70 -1.91 -9.42 2.33
C ALA A 70 -1.57 -10.89 2.65
N THR A 71 -0.61 -11.48 1.92
CA THR A 71 -0.10 -12.84 2.18
C THR A 71 1.06 -12.90 3.17
N LEU A 72 1.58 -11.75 3.63
CA LEU A 72 2.58 -11.75 4.68
C LEU A 72 1.95 -12.29 5.98
N SER A 73 2.59 -13.29 6.57
CA SER A 73 2.22 -13.77 7.90
C SER A 73 2.41 -12.64 8.90
N TYR A 74 1.31 -12.20 9.50
CA TYR A 74 1.37 -11.33 10.66
C TYR A 74 1.75 -12.19 11.88
N ASP A 75 3.02 -12.13 12.28
CA ASP A 75 3.48 -12.71 13.55
C ASP A 75 3.05 -11.80 14.70
N GLY A 76 1.74 -11.84 15.01
CA GLY A 76 1.15 -11.17 16.17
C GLY A 76 1.65 -11.71 17.53
N ALA A 77 2.56 -12.68 17.54
CA ALA A 77 3.11 -13.32 18.74
C ALA A 77 3.99 -12.38 19.59
N LEU A 78 4.48 -11.26 19.06
CA LEU A 78 5.33 -10.33 19.81
C LEU A 78 4.60 -9.06 20.30
N ALA A 79 3.34 -8.87 19.91
CA ALA A 79 2.58 -7.65 20.23
C ALA A 79 1.57 -7.83 21.38
N GLY A 80 1.54 -9.00 22.03
CA GLY A 80 0.51 -9.32 23.01
C GLY A 80 0.88 -10.39 24.02
N ASP A 81 1.86 -10.14 24.88
CA ASP A 81 1.61 -10.21 26.32
C ASP A 81 2.51 -9.23 27.08
N GLY A 82 1.92 -8.52 28.03
CA GLY A 82 2.63 -7.98 29.18
C GLY A 82 2.55 -9.01 30.31
N GLY A 83 2.99 -10.23 30.05
CA GLY A 83 2.97 -11.36 30.96
C GLY A 83 4.34 -11.63 31.53
N LEU A 84 4.49 -11.38 32.83
CA LEU A 84 5.60 -11.87 33.63
C LEU A 84 5.87 -13.38 33.39
N ALA A 85 7.01 -13.72 32.82
CA ALA A 85 7.72 -14.99 33.01
C ALA A 85 9.14 -14.84 32.44
N GLY A 86 10.25 -15.08 33.11
CA GLY A 86 10.56 -15.62 34.42
C GLY A 86 12.08 -15.82 34.38
N LYS A 87 12.79 -15.37 35.42
CA LYS A 87 14.20 -15.73 35.60
C LYS A 87 14.32 -17.26 35.67
N GLY A 88 15.27 -17.81 34.92
CA GLY A 88 15.70 -19.21 34.97
C GLY A 88 16.97 -19.37 34.16
#